data_AF-A0A6P0Y4N4-F1
#
_entry.id   AF-A0A6P0Y4N4-F1
#
_cell.length_a   1.000
_cell.length_b   1.000
_cell.length_c   1.000
_cell.angle_alpha   90.00
_cell.angle_beta   90.00
_cell.angle_gamma   90.00
#
_symmetry.space_group_name_H-M   'P 1'
#
loop_
_entity.id
_entity.type
_entity.pdbx_description
1 polymer ?
#
loop_
_entity_poly.entity_id
_entity_poly.type
_entity_poly.pdbx_seq_one_letter_code
_entity_poly.pdbx_strand_id
1 'polypeptide(L)'
;RQQWLASHPYTPKFQNLQYSNLHSRSWHFIHSAIYQLQPHKLVITNRLHGHILCILLNKPHIFLPNAYHKNELFYQTWTSEIPFCKFFKDLDKIPTSVSELLS
;
A
#
# COMPACT_ATOMS: atom_id res chain seq x y z
N ARG A 1 -6.77 -15.19 -12.78
CA ARG A 1 -5.99 -14.15 -12.05
C ARG A 1 -5.87 -14.39 -10.54
N GLN A 2 -6.75 -15.16 -9.88
CA GLN A 2 -6.65 -15.45 -8.43
C GLN A 2 -6.48 -16.94 -8.08
N GLN A 3 -5.79 -17.71 -8.93
CA GLN A 3 -5.57 -19.16 -8.70
C GLN A 3 -4.80 -19.47 -7.40
N TRP A 4 -4.06 -18.50 -6.87
CA TRP A 4 -3.36 -18.59 -5.59
C TRP A 4 -4.31 -18.77 -4.38
N LEU A 5 -5.58 -18.34 -4.48
CA LEU A 5 -6.55 -18.48 -3.38
C LEU A 5 -6.71 -19.94 -2.95
N ALA A 6 -6.67 -20.88 -3.91
CA ALA A 6 -6.86 -22.31 -3.66
C ALA A 6 -5.57 -23.04 -3.22
N SER A 7 -4.39 -22.47 -3.49
CA SER A 7 -3.10 -23.15 -3.36
C SER A 7 -2.17 -22.57 -2.30
N HIS A 8 -2.52 -21.43 -1.69
CA HIS A 8 -1.67 -20.84 -0.66
C HIS A 8 -1.72 -21.67 0.63
N PRO A 9 -0.57 -22.03 1.25
CA PRO A 9 -0.53 -22.87 2.45
C PRO A 9 -1.26 -22.30 3.69
N TYR A 10 -1.67 -21.03 3.66
CA TYR A 10 -2.46 -20.40 4.73
C TYR A 10 -3.97 -20.49 4.49
N THR A 11 -4.43 -20.75 3.26
CA THR A 11 -5.87 -20.88 2.95
C THR A 11 -6.55 -21.96 3.79
N PRO A 12 -5.98 -23.17 3.97
CA PRO A 12 -6.59 -24.19 4.83
C PRO A 12 -6.62 -23.79 6.32
N LYS A 13 -5.67 -22.97 6.78
CA LYS A 13 -5.61 -22.53 8.18
C LYS A 13 -6.80 -21.64 8.55
N PHE A 14 -7.32 -20.85 7.62
CA PHE A 14 -8.48 -19.99 7.88
C PHE A 14 -9.78 -20.78 8.08
N GLN A 15 -9.87 -22.01 7.58
CA GLN A 15 -11.07 -22.84 7.71
C GLN A 15 -11.36 -23.23 9.16
N ASN A 16 -10.31 -23.35 9.98
CA ASN A 16 -10.40 -23.81 11.36
C ASN A 16 -10.43 -22.65 12.40
N LEU A 17 -10.46 -21.40 11.95
CA LEU A 17 -10.50 -20.23 12.82
C LEU A 17 -11.94 -19.74 13.04
N GLN A 18 -12.16 -19.11 14.20
CA GLN A 18 -13.35 -18.31 14.45
C GLN A 18 -13.46 -17.22 13.37
N TYR A 19 -14.65 -16.97 12.83
CA TYR A 19 -14.88 -16.03 11.73
C TYR A 19 -14.11 -16.34 10.42
N SER A 20 -13.97 -17.61 10.07
CA SER A 20 -13.29 -18.09 8.84
C SER A 20 -13.63 -17.30 7.57
N ASN A 21 -14.91 -16.95 7.36
CA ASN A 21 -15.36 -16.14 6.22
C ASN A 21 -14.75 -14.73 6.19
N LEU A 22 -14.60 -14.08 7.34
CA LEU A 22 -13.98 -12.75 7.43
C LEU A 22 -12.49 -12.84 7.13
N HIS A 23 -11.80 -13.85 7.68
CA HIS A 23 -10.39 -14.08 7.39
C HIS A 23 -10.15 -14.32 5.89
N SER A 24 -10.97 -15.16 5.26
CA SER A 24 -10.89 -15.42 3.81
C SER A 24 -11.10 -14.16 2.97
N ARG A 25 -12.08 -13.31 3.33
CA ARG A 25 -12.31 -12.03 2.66
C ARG A 25 -11.14 -11.06 2.84
N SER A 26 -10.63 -10.90 4.06
CA SER A 26 -9.47 -10.05 4.33
C SER A 26 -8.24 -10.51 3.56
N TRP A 27 -7.98 -11.82 3.51
CA TRP A 27 -6.92 -12.43 2.72
C TRP A 27 -7.07 -12.12 1.23
N HIS A 28 -8.28 -12.27 0.70
CA HIS A 28 -8.61 -11.93 -0.68
C HIS A 28 -8.33 -10.45 -0.99
N PHE A 29 -8.73 -9.53 -0.11
CA PHE A 29 -8.52 -8.09 -0.33
C PHE A 29 -7.04 -7.71 -0.30
N ILE A 30 -6.27 -8.21 0.67
CA ILE A 30 -4.85 -7.93 0.77
C ILE A 30 -4.12 -8.38 -0.49
N HIS A 31 -4.33 -9.61 -0.94
CA HIS A 31 -3.68 -10.07 -2.16
C HIS A 31 -4.16 -9.31 -3.40
N SER A 32 -5.45 -9.02 -3.51
CA SER A 32 -5.95 -8.22 -4.65
C SER A 32 -5.28 -6.84 -4.69
N ALA A 33 -5.08 -6.20 -3.54
CA ALA A 33 -4.34 -4.95 -3.44
C ALA A 33 -2.86 -5.13 -3.83
N ILE A 34 -2.20 -6.19 -3.37
CA ILE A 34 -0.81 -6.51 -3.78
C ILE A 34 -0.73 -6.68 -5.30
N TYR A 35 -1.61 -7.49 -5.90
CA TYR A 35 -1.62 -7.69 -7.36
C TYR A 35 -1.88 -6.41 -8.15
N GLN A 36 -2.71 -5.51 -7.62
CA GLN A 36 -2.95 -4.21 -8.24
C GLN A 36 -1.71 -3.32 -8.22
N LEU A 37 -0.97 -3.29 -7.09
CA LEU A 37 0.18 -2.42 -6.92
C LEU A 37 1.46 -2.99 -7.56
N GLN A 38 1.66 -4.32 -7.49
CA GLN A 38 2.88 -5.01 -7.91
C GLN A 38 3.43 -4.59 -9.29
N PRO A 39 2.64 -4.54 -10.38
CA PRO A 39 3.18 -4.26 -11.71
C PRO A 39 3.65 -2.81 -11.90
N HIS A 40 3.25 -1.88 -11.02
CA HIS A 40 3.59 -0.47 -11.15
C HIS A 40 4.94 -0.18 -10.48
N LYS A 41 5.82 0.57 -11.16
CA LYS A 41 7.13 0.95 -10.62
C LYS A 41 7.03 1.99 -9.49
N LEU A 42 6.03 2.86 -9.57
CA LEU A 42 5.73 3.92 -8.60
C LEU A 42 4.22 3.97 -8.35
N VAL A 43 3.82 4.25 -7.11
CA VAL A 43 2.41 4.45 -6.73
C VAL A 43 2.22 5.90 -6.25
N ILE A 44 1.12 6.55 -6.65
CA ILE A 44 0.73 7.86 -6.11
C ILE A 44 -0.61 7.67 -5.38
N THR A 45 -0.70 8.06 -4.11
CA THR A 45 -1.90 7.77 -3.31
C THR A 45 -2.14 8.80 -2.22
N ASN A 46 -3.41 9.12 -1.97
CA ASN A 46 -3.89 9.85 -0.79
C ASN A 46 -4.55 8.93 0.26
N ARG A 47 -4.42 7.60 0.09
CA ARG A 47 -5.00 6.60 0.98
C ARG A 47 -3.95 6.06 1.94
N LEU A 48 -4.17 6.26 3.24
CA LEU A 48 -3.26 5.80 4.30
C LEU A 48 -2.88 4.32 4.18
N HIS A 49 -3.87 3.44 3.99
CA HIS A 49 -3.60 2.01 3.82
C HIS A 49 -2.84 1.68 2.54
N GLY A 50 -2.99 2.49 1.48
CA GLY A 50 -2.19 2.36 0.27
C GLY A 50 -0.72 2.69 0.53
N HIS A 51 -0.47 3.75 1.30
CA HIS A 51 0.87 4.13 1.76
C HIS A 51 1.52 3.02 2.62
N ILE A 52 0.81 2.54 3.65
CA ILE A 52 1.29 1.43 4.50
C ILE A 52 1.62 0.19 3.67
N LEU A 53 0.74 -0.18 2.72
CA LEU A 53 0.97 -1.34 1.88
C LEU A 53 2.19 -1.14 0.95
N CYS A 54 2.40 0.06 0.41
CA CYS A 54 3.61 0.35 -0.38
C CYS A 54 4.89 0.21 0.45
N ILE A 55 4.87 0.65 1.72
CA ILE A 55 5.99 0.45 2.65
C ILE A 55 6.27 -1.04 2.85
N LEU A 56 5.25 -1.84 3.17
CA LEU A 56 5.40 -3.29 3.40
C LEU A 56 5.92 -4.04 2.16
N LEU A 57 5.56 -3.57 0.97
CA LEU A 57 6.01 -4.13 -0.31
C LEU A 57 7.34 -3.54 -0.80
N ASN A 58 7.97 -2.65 -0.03
CA ASN A 58 9.16 -1.90 -0.42
C ASN A 58 9.00 -1.22 -1.80
N LYS A 59 7.81 -0.65 -2.06
CA LYS A 59 7.51 0.03 -3.33
C LYS A 59 7.70 1.54 -3.22
N PRO A 60 8.45 2.14 -4.16
CA PRO A 60 8.50 3.58 -4.31
C PRO A 60 7.09 4.16 -4.44
N HIS A 61 6.80 5.21 -3.68
CA HIS A 61 5.50 5.86 -3.76
C HIS A 61 5.51 7.31 -3.31
N ILE A 62 4.56 8.06 -3.85
CA ILE A 62 4.24 9.42 -3.44
C ILE A 62 2.99 9.40 -2.59
N PHE A 63 3.11 9.92 -1.38
CA PHE A 63 2.01 10.03 -0.42
C PHE A 63 1.47 11.46 -0.40
N LEU A 64 0.15 11.58 -0.50
CA LEU A 64 -0.55 12.86 -0.58
C LEU A 64 -1.38 13.11 0.69
N PRO A 65 -1.59 14.37 1.09
CA PRO A 65 -2.50 14.70 2.17
C PRO A 65 -3.91 14.22 1.85
N ASN A 66 -4.65 13.86 2.90
CA ASN A 66 -6.11 13.72 2.84
C ASN A 66 -6.79 14.92 3.50
N ALA A 67 -8.12 14.94 3.42
CA ALA A 67 -8.91 15.86 4.23
C ALA A 67 -8.55 15.67 5.72
N TYR A 68 -8.44 16.78 6.46
CA TYR A 68 -8.14 16.83 7.90
C TYR A 68 -6.70 16.48 8.32
N HIS A 69 -5.70 16.61 7.44
CA HIS A 69 -4.26 16.49 7.78
C HIS A 69 -3.82 15.14 8.41
N LYS A 70 -4.68 14.13 8.44
CA LYS A 70 -4.38 12.84 9.10
C LYS A 70 -3.20 12.12 8.47
N ASN A 71 -3.15 12.11 7.13
CA ASN A 71 -2.04 11.51 6.39
C ASN A 71 -0.72 12.22 6.66
N GLU A 72 -0.76 13.55 6.75
CA GLU A 72 0.44 14.36 7.02
C GLU A 72 1.00 14.06 8.41
N LEU A 73 0.14 14.09 9.43
CA LEU A 73 0.54 13.79 10.80
C LEU A 73 1.10 12.38 10.91
N PHE A 74 0.42 11.38 10.32
CA PHE A 74 0.91 10.00 10.32
C PHE A 74 2.29 9.90 9.67
N TYR A 75 2.46 10.53 8.50
CA TYR A 75 3.74 10.51 7.78
C TYR A 75 4.86 11.12 8.61
N GLN A 76 4.63 12.31 9.18
CA GLN A 76 5.62 13.03 9.98
C GLN A 76 6.01 12.26 11.23
N THR A 77 5.05 11.64 11.92
CA THR A 77 5.30 10.90 13.16
C THR A 77 6.03 9.58 12.92
N TRP A 78 5.73 8.85 11.84
CA TRP A 78 6.14 7.44 11.75
C TRP A 78 6.97 7.06 10.52
N THR A 79 6.84 7.77 9.40
CA THR A 79 7.33 7.26 8.10
C THR A 79 8.11 8.28 7.29
N SER A 80 8.48 9.41 7.90
CA SER A 80 9.18 10.52 7.24
C SER A 80 10.61 10.17 6.83
N GLU A 81 11.21 9.19 7.48
CA GLU A 81 12.58 8.71 7.23
C GLU A 81 12.65 7.62 6.14
N ILE A 82 11.51 7.19 5.58
CA ILE A 82 11.50 6.13 4.56
C ILE A 82 12.01 6.69 3.22
N PRO A 83 13.14 6.20 2.69
CA PRO A 83 13.85 6.86 1.59
C PRO A 83 13.09 6.79 0.25
N PHE A 84 12.29 5.75 0.05
CA PHE A 84 11.49 5.52 -1.16
C PHE A 84 10.05 6.04 -1.03
N CYS A 85 9.74 6.84 -0.01
CA CYS A 85 8.47 7.53 0.15
C CYS A 85 8.68 9.04 0.11
N LYS A 86 7.88 9.76 -0.68
CA LYS A 86 7.89 11.23 -0.70
C LYS A 86 6.50 11.77 -0.40
N PHE A 87 6.40 12.78 0.46
CA PHE A 87 5.13 13.43 0.78
C PHE A 87 5.01 14.80 0.10
N PHE A 88 3.93 15.03 -0.65
CA PHE A 88 3.69 16.31 -1.33
C PHE A 88 2.32 16.88 -0.97
N LYS A 89 2.30 18.16 -0.57
CA LYS A 89 1.07 18.94 -0.45
C LYS A 89 0.65 19.55 -1.78
N ASP A 90 1.62 20.04 -2.55
CA ASP A 90 1.41 20.70 -3.83
C ASP A 90 1.64 19.73 -4.99
N LEU A 91 0.64 19.59 -5.86
CA LEU A 91 0.68 18.63 -6.98
C LEU A 91 1.71 19.02 -8.06
N ASP A 92 2.08 20.30 -8.14
CA ASP A 92 2.98 20.83 -9.17
C ASP A 92 4.41 20.25 -9.08
N LYS A 93 4.79 19.72 -7.92
CA LYS A 93 6.13 19.14 -7.66
C LYS A 93 6.21 17.63 -7.91
N ILE A 94 5.08 17.00 -8.26
CA ILE A 94 5.02 15.56 -8.50
C ILE A 94 5.93 15.13 -9.67
N PRO A 95 5.90 15.78 -10.86
CA PRO A 95 6.65 15.29 -12.01
C PRO A 95 8.16 15.18 -11.77
N THR A 96 8.77 16.17 -11.12
CA THR A 96 10.21 16.16 -10.77
C THR A 96 10.56 14.99 -9.87
N SER A 97 9.69 14.70 -8.90
CA SER A 97 9.93 13.68 -7.87
C SER A 97 9.68 12.26 -8.36
N VAL A 98 8.81 12.10 -9.36
CA VAL A 98 8.63 10.83 -10.08
C VAL A 98 9.95 10.40 -10.70
N SER A 99 10.69 11.33 -11.32
CA SER A 99 12.00 11.05 -11.92
C SER A 99 13.03 10.64 -10.87
N GLU A 100 13.09 11.30 -9.72
CA GLU A 100 14.00 10.95 -8.61
C GLU A 100 13.73 9.57 -8.00
N LEU A 101 12.47 9.15 -7.93
CA LEU A 101 12.10 7.85 -7.36
C LEU A 101 12.24 6.68 -8.35
N LEU A 102 12.38 6.98 -9.64
CA LEU A 102 12.49 5.99 -10.72
C LEU A 102 13.90 5.93 -11.34
N SER A 103 14.78 6.86 -11.01
CA SER A 103 16.21 6.82 -11.34
C SER A 103 16.94 5.76 -10.52
#